data_AF-A0A7K0GW14-F1
#
_entry.id   AF-A0A7K0GW14-F1
#
_cell.length_a   1.000
_cell.length_b   1.000
_cell.length_c   1.000
_cell.angle_alpha   90.00
_cell.angle_beta   90.00
_cell.angle_gamma   90.00
#
_symmetry.space_group_name_H-M   'P 1'
#
loop_
_entity.id
_entity.type
_entity.pdbx_description
1 polymer ?
#
loop_
_entity_poly.entity_id
_entity_poly.type
_entity_poly.pdbx_seq_one_letter_code
_entity_poly.pdbx_strand_id
1 'polypeptide(L)'
;MVCKCLIEPYTVIGSKILQTMSRSRKKTPASTIACCKSQKKDKQMCNRLFRSKSKQYIRVGKEPPCRLREVMNVWNFAGDGKVYWGYDWQGVEKLMRK
;
A
#
# COMPACT_ATOMS: atom_id res chain seq x y z
N MET A 1 -14.89 11.93 -28.67
CA MET A 1 -14.29 12.35 -27.38
C MET A 1 -15.30 13.17 -26.60
N VAL A 2 -16.05 12.56 -25.69
CA VAL A 2 -16.59 13.24 -24.50
C VAL A 2 -16.56 12.18 -23.39
N CYS A 3 -15.59 12.31 -22.48
CA CYS A 3 -15.47 11.43 -21.33
C CYS A 3 -16.75 11.55 -20.49
N LYS A 4 -17.53 10.47 -20.40
CA LYS A 4 -18.61 10.31 -19.42
C LYS A 4 -17.98 10.11 -18.03
N CYS A 5 -17.36 11.15 -17.51
CA CYS A 5 -17.06 11.28 -16.10
C CYS A 5 -18.27 11.94 -15.42
N LEU A 6 -18.62 11.44 -14.24
CA LEU A 6 -19.56 12.02 -13.27
C LEU A 6 -21.05 11.74 -13.50
N ILE A 7 -21.46 10.48 -13.28
CA ILE A 7 -22.80 10.22 -12.73
C ILE A 7 -22.64 10.33 -11.21
N GLU A 8 -22.86 11.52 -10.68
CA GLU A 8 -22.90 11.77 -9.24
C GLU A 8 -24.14 11.08 -8.62
N PRO A 9 -24.02 10.44 -7.43
CA PRO A 9 -25.11 9.69 -6.81
C PRO A 9 -26.01 10.64 -5.99
N TYR A 10 -26.69 11.57 -6.65
CA TYR A 10 -27.72 12.38 -6.01
C TYR A 10 -29.10 11.80 -6.34
N THR A 11 -29.81 11.31 -5.33
CA THR A 11 -31.24 11.02 -5.44
C THR A 11 -32.00 12.29 -5.10
N VAL A 12 -32.70 12.85 -6.09
CA VAL A 12 -33.58 14.01 -5.92
C VAL A 12 -34.94 13.52 -5.42
N ILE A 13 -35.31 13.87 -4.20
CA ILE A 13 -36.67 13.71 -3.68
C ILE A 13 -37.17 15.12 -3.34
N GLY A 14 -37.94 15.73 -4.26
CA GLY A 14 -38.34 17.14 -4.17
C GLY A 14 -37.17 18.12 -4.39
N SER A 15 -37.11 19.23 -3.63
CA SER A 15 -36.09 20.30 -3.77
C SER A 15 -34.80 20.09 -2.97
N LYS A 16 -34.63 18.94 -2.30
CA LYS A 16 -33.46 18.67 -1.45
C LYS A 16 -32.53 17.66 -2.12
N ILE A 17 -31.28 18.08 -2.36
CA ILE A 17 -30.19 17.21 -2.82
C ILE A 17 -29.63 16.50 -1.59
N LEU A 18 -29.95 15.22 -1.41
CA LEU A 18 -29.31 14.37 -0.41
C LEU A 18 -28.05 13.78 -1.03
N GLN A 19 -26.88 14.33 -0.70
CA GLN A 19 -25.61 13.66 -0.95
C GLN A 19 -25.62 12.34 -0.16
N THR A 20 -25.81 11.22 -0.84
CA THR A 20 -25.57 9.92 -0.21
C THR A 20 -24.08 9.82 0.01
N MET A 21 -23.63 9.97 1.27
CA MET A 21 -22.24 9.73 1.61
C MET A 21 -21.80 8.40 1.03
N SER A 22 -20.73 8.39 0.23
CA SER A 22 -20.14 7.17 -0.31
C SER A 22 -19.88 6.23 0.87
N ARG A 23 -20.61 5.11 0.93
CA ARG A 23 -20.48 4.12 2.00
C ARG A 23 -19.02 3.72 2.11
N SER A 24 -18.42 3.87 3.30
CA SER A 24 -17.08 3.39 3.58
C SER A 24 -17.03 1.88 3.30
N ARG A 25 -16.32 1.48 2.24
CA ARG A 25 -16.18 0.07 1.86
C ARG A 25 -15.08 -0.54 2.71
N LYS A 26 -15.34 -1.73 3.28
CA LYS A 26 -14.30 -2.53 3.94
C LYS A 26 -13.17 -2.77 2.92
N LYS A 27 -11.92 -2.59 3.35
CA LYS A 27 -10.76 -2.87 2.50
C LYS A 27 -10.72 -4.35 2.17
N THR A 28 -10.21 -4.71 1.00
CA THR A 28 -9.92 -6.11 0.69
C THR A 28 -8.75 -6.57 1.56
N PRO A 29 -8.88 -7.66 2.34
CA PRO A 29 -7.78 -8.17 3.14
C PRO A 29 -6.64 -8.63 2.23
N ALA A 30 -5.48 -8.01 2.34
CA ALA A 30 -4.29 -8.33 1.56
C ALA A 30 -3.06 -8.44 2.44
N SER A 31 -2.26 -9.49 2.23
CA SER A 31 -1.03 -9.73 2.97
C SER A 31 0.07 -10.18 2.01
N THR A 32 1.31 -10.13 2.47
CA THR A 32 2.43 -10.69 1.72
C THR A 32 2.69 -12.11 2.19
N ILE A 33 2.84 -13.06 1.27
CA ILE A 33 3.29 -14.41 1.62
C ILE A 33 4.73 -14.29 2.11
N ALA A 34 5.02 -14.80 3.31
CA ALA A 34 6.35 -14.77 3.87
C ALA A 34 6.62 -16.09 4.55
N CYS A 35 7.79 -16.69 4.29
CA CYS A 35 8.25 -17.85 5.04
C CYS A 35 8.74 -17.49 6.45
N CYS A 36 8.88 -16.19 6.77
CA CYS A 36 9.33 -15.72 8.07
C CYS A 36 8.17 -15.37 9.02
N LYS A 37 8.45 -15.39 10.33
CA LYS A 37 7.48 -15.01 11.37
C LYS A 37 7.02 -13.54 11.26
N SER A 38 7.86 -12.66 10.72
CA SER A 38 7.54 -11.24 10.55
C SER A 38 8.48 -10.54 9.56
N GLN A 39 7.92 -9.67 8.72
CA GLN A 39 8.67 -8.82 7.78
C GLN A 39 9.18 -7.51 8.41
N LYS A 40 8.98 -7.30 9.73
CA LYS A 40 9.34 -6.02 10.38
C LYS A 40 10.83 -5.72 10.28
N LYS A 41 11.68 -6.73 10.47
CA LYS A 41 13.14 -6.61 10.42
C LYS A 41 13.62 -6.21 9.02
N ASP A 42 13.08 -6.87 8.01
CA ASP A 42 13.39 -6.63 6.60
C ASP A 42 13.03 -5.20 6.19
N LYS A 43 11.82 -4.75 6.55
CA LYS A 43 11.38 -3.36 6.32
C LYS A 43 12.27 -2.34 7.04
N GLN A 44 12.73 -2.65 8.25
CA GLN A 44 13.63 -1.77 9.00
C GLN A 44 15.00 -1.68 8.32
N MET A 45 15.56 -2.82 7.91
CA MET A 45 16.86 -2.89 7.24
C MET A 45 16.84 -2.14 5.90
N CYS A 46 15.79 -2.39 5.10
CA CYS A 46 15.52 -1.70 3.83
C CYS A 46 15.58 -0.18 3.99
N ASN A 47 14.81 0.36 4.94
CA ASN A 47 14.76 1.80 5.18
C ASN A 47 16.08 2.37 5.76
N ARG A 48 16.81 1.58 6.56
CA ARG A 48 18.12 1.99 7.09
C ARG A 48 19.16 2.14 5.97
N LEU A 49 19.23 1.13 5.09
CA LEU A 49 20.16 1.12 3.95
C LEU A 49 19.83 2.24 2.96
N PHE A 50 18.55 2.41 2.64
CA PHE A 50 18.10 3.48 1.75
C PHE A 50 18.54 4.86 2.26
N ARG A 51 18.24 5.17 3.53
CA ARG A 51 18.67 6.44 4.15
C ARG A 51 20.18 6.62 4.17
N SER A 52 20.94 5.55 4.45
CA SER A 52 22.40 5.62 4.46
C SER A 52 22.95 5.96 3.08
N LYS A 53 22.42 5.33 2.04
CA LYS A 53 22.88 5.54 0.66
C LYS A 53 22.46 6.90 0.11
N SER A 54 21.24 7.36 0.43
CA SER A 54 20.80 8.72 0.11
C SER A 54 21.73 9.77 0.74
N LYS A 55 22.11 9.63 2.02
CA LYS A 55 23.05 10.55 2.68
C LYS A 55 24.43 10.55 2.00
N GLN A 56 24.92 9.38 1.60
CA GLN A 56 26.19 9.26 0.89
C GLN A 56 26.12 9.98 -0.47
N TYR A 57 25.04 9.83 -1.22
CA TYR A 57 24.89 10.47 -2.53
C TYR A 57 24.81 11.99 -2.41
N ILE A 58 24.04 12.51 -1.45
CA ILE A 58 23.98 13.94 -1.14
C ILE A 58 25.39 14.48 -0.82
N ARG A 59 26.18 13.76 -0.02
CA ARG A 59 27.55 14.17 0.33
C ARG A 59 28.50 14.22 -0.88
N VAL A 60 28.28 13.36 -1.86
CA VAL A 60 29.08 13.29 -3.09
C VAL A 60 28.53 14.25 -4.17
N GLY A 61 27.43 14.96 -3.90
CA GLY A 61 26.77 15.84 -4.86
C GLY A 61 26.00 15.10 -5.96
N LYS A 62 25.66 13.83 -5.74
CA LYS A 62 24.84 13.02 -6.66
C LYS A 62 23.37 13.05 -6.24
N GLU A 63 22.48 12.87 -7.20
CA GLU A 63 21.06 12.73 -6.90
C GLU A 63 20.78 11.49 -6.05
N PRO A 64 19.94 11.61 -5.00
CA PRO A 64 19.58 10.48 -4.15
C PRO A 64 18.75 9.43 -4.92
N PRO A 65 18.82 8.16 -4.53
CA PRO A 65 18.05 7.10 -5.17
C PRO A 65 16.55 7.34 -5.00
N CYS A 66 15.78 7.17 -6.06
CA CYS A 66 14.34 7.38 -6.06
C CYS A 66 13.58 6.09 -5.75
N ARG A 67 14.14 4.94 -6.15
CA ARG A 67 13.50 3.63 -5.97
C ARG A 67 14.31 2.77 -5.02
N LEU A 68 13.60 2.00 -4.19
CA LEU A 68 14.22 1.02 -3.28
C LEU A 68 15.07 -0.02 -4.03
N ARG A 69 14.68 -0.37 -5.26
CA ARG A 69 15.41 -1.31 -6.14
C ARG A 69 16.83 -0.85 -6.51
N GLU A 70 17.10 0.46 -6.46
CA GLU A 70 18.43 1.01 -6.76
C GLU A 70 19.41 0.78 -5.61
N VAL A 71 18.88 0.60 -4.39
CA VAL A 71 19.69 0.38 -3.19
C VAL A 71 19.82 -1.11 -2.89
N MET A 72 18.80 -1.91 -3.20
CA MET A 72 18.78 -3.32 -2.83
C MET A 72 17.98 -4.22 -3.76
N ASN A 73 18.38 -5.49 -3.79
CA ASN A 73 17.73 -6.53 -4.57
C ASN A 73 16.41 -6.97 -3.91
N VAL A 74 15.39 -7.21 -4.74
CA VAL A 74 14.05 -7.65 -4.34
C VAL A 74 14.08 -9.07 -3.75
N TRP A 75 15.01 -9.92 -4.21
CA TRP A 75 15.10 -11.33 -3.83
C TRP A 75 15.77 -11.60 -2.48
N ASN A 76 16.35 -10.59 -1.82
CA ASN A 76 17.07 -10.77 -0.56
C ASN A 76 16.16 -10.75 0.68
N PHE A 77 14.85 -10.66 0.50
CA PHE A 77 13.88 -10.56 1.59
C PHE A 77 13.07 -11.83 1.78
N ALA A 78 12.62 -12.07 3.01
CA ALA A 78 11.87 -13.28 3.33
C ALA A 78 10.37 -13.22 2.96
N GLY A 79 9.97 -12.21 2.19
CA GLY A 79 8.60 -11.97 1.77
C GLY A 79 8.47 -11.90 0.26
N ASP A 80 7.51 -12.63 -0.27
CA ASP A 80 7.23 -12.75 -1.70
C ASP A 80 6.15 -11.75 -2.14
N GLY A 81 5.30 -12.15 -3.09
CA GLY A 81 4.21 -11.35 -3.62
C GLY A 81 3.09 -11.07 -2.62
N LYS A 82 2.26 -10.08 -2.95
CA LYS A 82 1.02 -9.80 -2.23
C LYS A 82 -0.08 -10.75 -2.69
N VAL A 83 -0.84 -11.25 -1.72
CA VAL A 83 -2.01 -12.10 -1.94
C VAL A 83 -3.22 -11.46 -1.28
N TYR A 84 -4.34 -11.58 -1.98
CA TYR A 84 -5.65 -11.18 -1.49
C TYR A 84 -6.33 -12.39 -0.84
N TRP A 85 -6.92 -12.16 0.32
CA TRP A 85 -7.61 -13.20 1.08
C TRP A 85 -9.12 -13.02 0.90
N GLY A 86 -9.86 -14.13 0.96
CA GLY A 86 -11.31 -14.08 1.17
C GLY A 86 -11.63 -13.66 2.60
N TYR A 87 -12.84 -13.15 2.84
CA TYR A 87 -13.27 -12.77 4.19
C TYR A 87 -13.44 -13.99 5.13
N ASP A 88 -13.58 -15.18 4.57
CA ASP A 88 -13.77 -16.45 5.31
C ASP A 88 -12.45 -17.03 5.86
N TRP A 89 -11.31 -16.42 5.54
CA TRP A 89 -10.02 -16.93 6.00
C TRP A 89 -9.81 -16.61 7.49
N GLN A 90 -9.40 -17.63 8.26
CA GLN A 90 -9.30 -17.57 9.72
C GLN A 90 -8.38 -16.43 10.25
N GLY A 91 -7.43 -15.95 9.44
CA GLY A 91 -6.53 -14.87 9.82
C GLY A 91 -6.98 -13.46 9.42
N VAL A 92 -8.17 -13.29 8.83
CA VAL A 92 -8.64 -11.99 8.30
C VAL A 92 -8.76 -10.95 9.41
N GLU A 93 -9.29 -11.30 10.57
CA GLU A 93 -9.43 -10.35 11.67
C GLU A 93 -8.08 -9.77 12.08
N LYS A 94 -7.06 -10.62 12.22
CA LYS A 94 -5.70 -10.19 12.56
C LYS A 94 -5.11 -9.29 11.48
N LEU A 95 -5.38 -9.59 10.22
CA LEU A 95 -4.90 -8.82 9.09
C LEU A 95 -5.55 -7.43 9.00
N MET A 96 -6.83 -7.35 9.37
CA MET A 96 -7.67 -6.16 9.23
C MET A 96 -7.66 -5.26 10.47
N ARG A 97 -6.87 -5.60 11.49
CA ARG A 97 -6.61 -4.74 12.65
C ARG A 97 -5.94 -3.44 12.21
N LYS A 98 -6.37 -2.33 12.82
CA LYS A 98 -5.89 -0.98 12.53
C LYS A 98 -4.54 -0.69 13.20
#